data_AF-A0A351EXU7-F1
#
_entry.id   AF-A0A351EXU7-F1
#
_cell.length_a   1.000
_cell.length_b   1.000
_cell.length_c   1.000
_cell.angle_alpha   90.00
_cell.angle_beta   90.00
_cell.angle_gamma   90.00
#
_symmetry.space_group_name_H-M   'P 1'
#
loop_
_entity.id
_entity.type
_entity.pdbx_description
1 polymer ?
#
loop_
_entity_poly.entity_id
_entity_poly.type
_entity_poly.pdbx_seq_one_letter_code
_entity_poly.pdbx_strand_id
1 'polypeptide(L)'
;DDGVLSIRYVRSFLESAQRHDEVPQHTTQETEFLDLVDEISHEDGHALHMDFRPGDIQFVCNYTTFHSRTKYEDFDEPAEKRHLLRLWLALHEARSIPDDFGRGSNNGSGGRGGIAAVPDRAEPMAGTYP
;
A
#
# COMPACT_ATOMS: atom_id res chain seq x y z
N ASP A 1 8.19 -8.85 18.80
CA ASP A 1 8.07 -9.03 17.35
C ASP A 1 7.85 -10.48 17.00
N ASP A 2 6.70 -10.78 16.38
CA ASP A 2 6.32 -12.12 15.94
C ASP A 2 7.08 -12.58 14.67
N GLY A 3 8.20 -11.93 14.33
CA GLY A 3 9.02 -12.24 13.16
C GLY A 3 8.38 -11.89 11.80
N VAL A 4 7.31 -11.10 11.78
CA VAL A 4 6.59 -10.74 10.54
C VAL A 4 7.14 -9.47 9.89
N LEU A 5 7.50 -9.55 8.62
CA LEU A 5 7.93 -8.38 7.85
C LEU A 5 6.73 -7.46 7.54
N SER A 6 6.90 -6.16 7.80
CA SER A 6 6.01 -5.09 7.35
C SER A 6 6.86 -4.02 6.69
N ILE A 7 6.46 -3.53 5.52
CA ILE A 7 7.26 -2.54 4.78
C ILE A 7 6.42 -1.39 4.24
N ARG A 8 7.02 -0.21 4.19
CA ARG A 8 6.53 0.99 3.50
C ARG A 8 7.59 1.45 2.53
N TYR A 9 7.35 1.18 1.27
CA TYR A 9 8.32 1.44 0.23
C TYR A 9 7.67 2.15 -0.94
N VAL A 10 8.14 3.37 -1.21
CA VAL A 10 7.83 4.14 -2.40
C VAL A 10 9.13 4.83 -2.81
N ARG A 11 9.91 4.17 -3.68
CA ARG A 11 11.23 4.62 -4.15
C ARG A 11 11.27 6.10 -4.49
N SER A 12 10.32 6.55 -5.32
CA SER A 12 10.24 7.95 -5.76
C SER A 12 10.00 8.95 -4.64
N PHE A 13 9.33 8.56 -3.55
CA PHE A 13 9.12 9.44 -2.40
C PHE A 13 10.38 9.53 -1.54
N LEU A 14 11.07 8.41 -1.35
CA LEU A 14 12.34 8.35 -0.62
C LEU A 14 13.40 9.21 -1.33
N GLU A 15 13.56 9.03 -2.64
CA GLU A 15 14.45 9.85 -3.47
C GLU A 15 14.01 11.32 -3.52
N SER A 16 12.70 11.58 -3.61
CA SER A 16 12.17 12.94 -3.61
C SER A 16 12.47 13.69 -2.32
N ALA A 17 12.48 12.99 -1.17
CA ALA A 17 12.78 13.60 0.12
C ALA A 17 14.22 14.09 0.20
N GLN A 18 15.17 13.44 -0.50
CA GLN A 18 16.58 13.82 -0.56
C GLN A 18 16.84 15.20 -1.19
N ARG A 19 15.81 15.84 -1.78
CA ARG A 19 15.88 17.23 -2.28
C ARG A 19 15.81 18.30 -1.18
N HIS A 20 15.56 17.90 0.06
CA HIS A 20 15.44 18.80 1.20
C HIS A 20 16.68 18.68 2.09
N ASP A 21 17.34 19.81 2.38
CA ASP A 21 18.60 19.85 3.15
C ASP A 21 18.45 19.33 4.59
N GLU A 22 17.23 19.41 5.15
CA GLU A 22 16.92 18.90 6.49
C GLU A 22 16.77 17.38 6.56
N VAL A 23 16.66 16.71 5.41
CA VAL A 23 16.57 15.25 5.34
C VAL A 23 17.98 14.67 5.30
N PRO A 24 18.35 13.76 6.22
CA PRO A 24 19.63 13.08 6.18
C PRO A 24 19.85 12.40 4.83
N GLN A 25 21.06 12.61 4.29
CA GLN A 25 21.46 11.93 3.06
C GLN A 25 21.51 10.43 3.30
N HIS A 26 21.05 9.65 2.32
CA HIS A 26 21.15 8.20 2.40
C HIS A 26 22.62 7.77 2.53
N THR A 27 22.87 6.89 3.48
CA THR A 27 24.14 6.16 3.56
C THR A 27 24.25 5.20 2.38
N THR A 28 25.46 4.75 2.07
CA THR A 28 25.69 3.73 1.03
C THR A 28 24.87 2.47 1.29
N GLN A 29 24.78 2.02 2.55
CA GLN A 29 24.03 0.82 2.93
C GLN A 29 22.52 0.99 2.73
N GLU A 30 21.98 2.19 3.01
CA GLU A 30 20.57 2.48 2.75
C GLU A 30 20.30 2.49 1.25
N THR A 31 21.16 3.10 0.43
CA THR A 31 21.02 3.06 -1.03
C THR A 31 21.06 1.62 -1.55
N GLU A 32 22.03 0.82 -1.11
CA GLU A 32 22.14 -0.60 -1.47
C GLU A 32 20.89 -1.39 -1.07
N PHE A 33 20.30 -1.09 0.09
CA PHE A 33 19.04 -1.71 0.51
C PHE A 33 17.87 -1.32 -0.41
N LEU A 34 17.73 -0.04 -0.75
CA LEU A 34 16.68 0.41 -1.67
C LEU A 34 16.85 -0.24 -3.05
N ASP A 35 18.08 -0.31 -3.56
CA ASP A 35 18.42 -0.98 -4.83
C ASP A 35 18.06 -2.47 -4.80
N LEU A 36 18.38 -3.16 -3.72
CA LEU A 36 18.05 -4.58 -3.55
C LEU A 36 16.54 -4.82 -3.53
N VAL A 37 15.76 -3.95 -2.87
CA VAL A 37 14.29 -4.05 -2.88
C VAL A 37 13.76 -3.90 -4.31
N ASP A 38 14.29 -2.96 -5.08
CA ASP A 38 13.91 -2.78 -6.48
C ASP A 38 14.32 -3.97 -7.33
N GLU A 39 15.55 -4.46 -7.20
CA GLU A 39 16.06 -5.65 -7.90
C GLU A 39 15.11 -6.83 -7.71
N ILE A 40 14.87 -7.24 -6.46
CA ILE A 40 14.00 -8.39 -6.14
C ILE A 40 12.57 -8.16 -6.65
N SER A 41 12.05 -6.94 -6.54
CA SER A 41 10.68 -6.64 -6.98
C SER A 41 10.48 -6.72 -8.50
N HIS A 42 11.56 -6.58 -9.28
CA HIS A 42 11.56 -6.68 -10.74
C HIS A 42 12.03 -8.05 -11.26
N GLU A 43 12.47 -8.96 -10.38
CA GLU A 43 12.81 -10.32 -10.76
C GLU A 43 11.60 -11.09 -11.32
N ASP A 44 11.82 -11.81 -12.42
CA ASP A 44 10.79 -12.61 -13.06
C ASP A 44 10.22 -13.65 -12.10
N GLY A 45 8.89 -13.69 -11.99
CA GLY A 45 8.17 -14.64 -11.13
C GLY A 45 7.82 -14.12 -9.74
N HIS A 46 8.33 -12.97 -9.31
CA HIS A 46 7.92 -12.32 -8.06
C HIS A 46 6.61 -11.51 -8.22
N ALA A 47 6.42 -10.87 -9.37
CA ALA A 47 5.24 -10.08 -9.64
C ALA A 47 4.08 -10.94 -10.19
N LEU A 48 2.90 -10.79 -9.59
CA LEU A 48 1.66 -11.23 -10.22
C LEU A 48 1.22 -10.18 -11.25
N HIS A 49 1.37 -10.51 -12.53
CA HIS A 49 0.84 -9.68 -13.61
C HIS A 49 -0.66 -9.93 -13.79
N MET A 50 -1.45 -8.86 -13.73
CA MET A 50 -2.89 -8.91 -13.89
C MET A 50 -3.35 -7.93 -14.97
N ASP A 51 -4.06 -8.45 -15.97
CA ASP A 51 -4.80 -7.67 -16.95
C ASP A 51 -6.15 -7.27 -16.35
N PHE A 52 -6.22 -6.06 -15.80
CA PHE A 52 -7.36 -5.57 -15.05
C PHE A 52 -8.56 -5.27 -15.96
N ARG A 53 -9.66 -5.99 -15.79
CA ARG A 53 -10.88 -5.83 -16.59
C ARG A 53 -11.96 -5.08 -15.82
N PRO A 54 -12.93 -4.46 -16.51
CA PRO A 54 -14.09 -3.86 -15.84
C PRO A 54 -14.80 -4.88 -14.93
N GLY A 55 -14.93 -4.54 -13.65
CA GLY A 55 -15.52 -5.40 -12.62
C GLY A 55 -14.51 -6.17 -11.78
N ASP A 56 -13.23 -6.24 -12.19
CA ASP A 56 -12.19 -6.87 -11.37
C ASP A 56 -11.92 -6.06 -10.10
N ILE A 57 -11.68 -6.77 -9.00
CA ILE A 57 -11.34 -6.20 -7.70
C ILE A 57 -10.04 -6.83 -7.22
N GLN A 58 -9.10 -5.99 -6.82
CA GLN A 58 -7.85 -6.41 -6.20
C GLN A 58 -7.83 -5.99 -4.74
N PHE A 59 -7.72 -6.98 -3.86
CA PHE A 59 -7.46 -6.78 -2.44
C PHE A 59 -5.97 -6.98 -2.19
N VAL A 60 -5.31 -5.97 -1.63
CA VAL A 60 -3.89 -6.03 -1.25
C VAL A 60 -3.72 -5.69 0.22
N CYS A 61 -2.83 -6.41 0.90
CA CYS A 61 -2.36 -5.99 2.21
C CYS A 61 -1.23 -4.96 2.00
N ASN A 62 -1.53 -3.68 2.27
CA ASN A 62 -0.60 -2.57 2.03
C ASN A 62 0.74 -2.66 2.81
N TYR A 63 0.88 -3.62 3.73
CA TYR A 63 2.09 -3.81 4.54
C TYR A 63 2.98 -4.95 4.06
N THR A 64 2.50 -5.79 3.15
CA THR A 64 3.22 -6.98 2.67
C THR A 64 3.19 -7.17 1.17
N THR A 65 2.32 -6.45 0.46
CA THR A 65 2.18 -6.56 -0.98
C THR A 65 2.52 -5.22 -1.62
N PHE A 66 3.63 -5.20 -2.34
CA PHE A 66 3.89 -4.13 -3.29
C PHE A 66 2.91 -4.22 -4.44
N HIS A 67 2.48 -3.06 -4.92
CA HIS A 67 1.55 -2.96 -6.02
C HIS A 67 1.93 -1.76 -6.88
N SER A 68 1.90 -1.95 -8.19
CA SER A 68 2.27 -0.96 -9.17
C SER A 68 1.36 -1.09 -10.40
N ARG A 69 1.64 -0.28 -11.41
CA ARG A 69 1.05 -0.42 -12.73
C ARG A 69 2.15 -0.35 -13.77
N THR A 70 1.98 -1.08 -14.86
CA THR A 70 2.78 -0.89 -16.06
C THR A 70 2.46 0.46 -16.72
N LYS A 71 3.36 0.91 -17.60
CA LYS A 71 3.06 2.03 -18.51
C LYS A 71 1.88 1.66 -19.40
N TYR A 72 1.02 2.63 -19.69
CA TYR A 72 -0.12 2.48 -20.57
C TYR A 72 -0.37 3.81 -21.28
N GLU A 73 -1.05 3.73 -22.42
CA GLU A 73 -1.59 4.87 -23.15
C GLU A 73 -3.09 4.92 -22.86
N ASP A 74 -3.60 6.12 -22.59
CA ASP A 74 -5.03 6.34 -22.32
C ASP A 74 -5.73 6.79 -23.60
N PHE A 75 -7.05 6.60 -23.66
CA PHE A 75 -7.85 7.04 -24.81
C PHE A 75 -8.06 8.56 -24.79
N ASP A 76 -8.16 9.19 -25.97
CA ASP A 76 -8.52 10.60 -26.07
C ASP A 76 -9.95 10.85 -25.60
N GLU A 77 -10.88 9.98 -26.00
CA GLU A 77 -12.29 10.01 -25.62
C GLU A 77 -12.45 9.73 -24.11
N PRO A 78 -12.98 10.69 -23.32
CA PRO A 78 -13.10 10.53 -21.87
C PRO A 78 -13.86 9.29 -21.41
N ALA A 79 -14.86 8.83 -22.18
CA ALA A 79 -15.66 7.65 -21.83
C ALA A 79 -14.87 6.34 -21.89
N GLU A 80 -13.78 6.29 -22.64
CA GLU A 80 -12.93 5.11 -22.80
C GLU A 80 -11.71 5.13 -21.85
N LYS A 81 -11.49 6.24 -21.16
CA LYS A 81 -10.36 6.38 -20.24
C LYS A 81 -10.44 5.38 -19.10
N ARG A 82 -9.28 4.88 -18.69
CA ARG A 82 -9.19 3.96 -17.55
C ARG A 82 -9.70 4.63 -16.28
N HIS A 83 -10.77 4.07 -15.70
CA HIS A 83 -11.32 4.52 -14.43
C HIS A 83 -11.17 3.45 -13.35
N LEU A 84 -10.37 3.73 -12.31
CA LEU A 84 -10.13 2.83 -11.19
C LEU A 84 -10.48 3.52 -9.87
N LEU A 85 -11.39 2.90 -9.10
CA LEU A 85 -11.72 3.33 -7.75
C LEU A 85 -10.82 2.61 -6.74
N ARG A 86 -10.40 3.33 -5.70
CA ARG A 86 -9.50 2.80 -4.68
C ARG A 86 -10.03 3.13 -3.28
N LEU A 87 -10.11 2.10 -2.43
CA LEU A 87 -10.64 2.20 -1.07
C LEU A 87 -9.66 1.55 -0.09
N TRP A 88 -9.17 2.31 0.88
CA TRP A 88 -8.35 1.80 1.99
C TRP A 88 -9.20 1.41 3.18
N LEU A 89 -8.99 0.18 3.66
CA LEU A 89 -9.75 -0.42 4.74
C LEU A 89 -8.82 -0.68 5.94
N ALA A 90 -9.28 -0.30 7.12
CA ALA A 90 -8.70 -0.75 8.38
C ALA A 90 -9.56 -1.91 8.92
N LEU A 91 -8.92 -3.05 9.17
CA LEU A 91 -9.60 -4.20 9.76
C LEU A 91 -9.73 -4.04 11.27
N HIS A 92 -10.80 -4.58 11.86
CA HIS A 92 -11.03 -4.55 13.31
C HIS A 92 -9.89 -5.28 14.06
N GLU A 93 -9.52 -6.46 13.57
CA GLU A 93 -8.40 -7.26 14.06
C GLU A 93 -7.25 -7.24 13.05
N ALA A 94 -6.74 -6.04 12.75
CA ALA A 94 -5.62 -5.90 11.83
C ALA A 94 -4.34 -6.51 12.42
N ARG A 95 -3.49 -7.06 11.54
CA ARG A 95 -2.13 -7.49 11.91
C ARG A 95 -1.37 -6.40 12.68
N SER A 96 -0.56 -6.81 13.66
CA SER A 96 0.35 -5.90 14.33
C SER A 96 1.32 -5.24 13.35
N ILE A 97 1.68 -4.01 13.64
CA ILE A 97 2.74 -3.24 12.98
C ILE A 97 3.61 -2.59 14.08
N PRO A 98 4.88 -2.29 13.80
CA PRO A 98 5.71 -1.57 14.78
C PRO A 98 5.07 -0.24 15.22
N ASP A 99 5.29 0.15 16.48
CA ASP A 99 4.70 1.37 17.06
C ASP A 99 5.19 2.65 16.33
N ASP A 100 6.43 2.62 15.86
CA ASP A 100 7.12 3.70 15.15
C ASP A 100 7.01 3.58 13.62
N PHE A 101 6.11 2.73 13.10
CA PHE A 101 6.04 2.41 11.68
C PHE A 101 5.63 3.60 10.78
N GLY A 102 5.29 4.76 11.35
CA GLY A 102 4.90 5.99 10.66
C GLY A 102 3.37 6.17 10.58
N ARG A 103 2.88 7.02 9.65
CA ARG A 103 1.44 7.37 9.54
C ARG A 103 0.52 6.14 9.62
N GLY A 104 -0.47 6.17 10.52
CA GLY A 104 -1.40 5.05 10.72
C GLY A 104 -0.99 4.07 11.82
N SER A 105 0.05 4.36 12.61
CA SER A 105 0.28 3.77 13.94
C SER A 105 -0.67 4.33 15.00
N ASN A 106 -1.32 5.49 14.75
CA ASN A 106 -2.30 6.07 15.65
C ASN A 106 -3.67 5.37 15.55
N ASN A 107 -4.11 4.79 16.67
CA ASN A 107 -5.40 4.12 16.87
C ASN A 107 -6.52 5.13 17.26
N GLY A 108 -6.82 6.10 16.39
CA GLY A 108 -7.98 6.97 16.60
C GLY A 108 -9.32 6.21 16.53
N SER A 109 -10.45 6.90 16.77
CA SER A 109 -11.79 6.28 16.78
C SER A 109 -12.21 5.59 15.47
N GLY A 110 -11.54 5.89 14.34
CA GLY A 110 -11.71 5.22 13.05
C GLY A 110 -10.63 4.19 12.72
N GLY A 111 -9.91 3.68 13.73
CA GLY A 111 -8.73 2.82 13.54
C GLY A 111 -7.50 3.64 13.13
N ARG A 112 -6.80 3.20 12.07
CA ARG A 112 -5.52 3.79 11.55
C ARG A 112 -5.67 5.17 10.90
N GLY A 113 -6.52 6.04 11.44
CA GLY A 113 -6.77 7.42 10.97
C GLY A 113 -7.82 7.56 9.86
N GLY A 114 -8.67 6.55 9.65
CA GLY A 114 -9.73 6.55 8.64
C GLY A 114 -11.05 7.17 9.13
N ILE A 115 -12.02 7.25 8.21
CA ILE A 115 -13.41 7.59 8.54
C ILE A 115 -14.10 6.30 9.01
N ALA A 116 -14.74 6.35 10.19
CA ALA A 116 -15.51 5.20 10.68
C ALA A 116 -16.67 4.87 9.73
N ALA A 117 -16.99 3.59 9.60
CA ALA A 117 -18.17 3.16 8.87
C ALA A 117 -19.43 3.81 9.47
N VAL A 118 -20.37 4.21 8.61
CA VAL A 118 -21.64 4.79 9.07
C VAL A 118 -22.46 3.67 9.72
N PRO A 119 -22.84 3.80 11.01
CA PRO A 119 -23.68 2.82 11.69
C PRO A 119 -24.97 2.56 10.91
N ASP A 120 -25.49 1.33 10.95
CA ASP A 120 -26.76 0.89 10.35
C ASP A 120 -26.87 0.96 8.81
N ARG A 121 -25.78 1.29 8.11
CA ARG A 121 -25.66 1.19 6.62
C ARG A 121 -24.72 0.11 6.14
N ALA A 122 -23.76 -0.24 6.97
CA ALA A 122 -22.98 -1.44 6.87
C ALA A 122 -23.02 -2.04 8.27
N GLU A 123 -23.85 -3.06 8.47
CA GLU A 123 -23.65 -3.93 9.62
C GLU A 123 -22.20 -4.40 9.53
N PRO A 124 -21.38 -4.32 10.60
CA PRO A 124 -20.15 -5.07 10.61
C PRO A 124 -20.57 -6.49 10.23
N MET A 125 -20.00 -7.04 9.14
CA MET A 125 -20.18 -8.45 8.83
C MET A 125 -19.61 -9.18 10.03
N ALA A 126 -20.49 -9.45 11.00
CA ALA A 126 -20.32 -10.41 12.07
C ALA A 126 -20.32 -11.75 11.35
N GLY A 127 -19.21 -12.02 10.67
CA GLY A 127 -18.84 -13.34 10.22
C GLY A 127 -18.65 -14.16 11.48
N THR A 128 -19.74 -14.77 11.94
CA THR A 128 -19.79 -16.17 12.34
C THR A 128 -18.43 -16.86 12.27
N TYR A 129 -17.72 -16.89 13.38
CA TYR A 129 -16.80 -17.96 13.75
C TYR A 129 -16.96 -18.16 15.28
N PRO A 130 -16.87 -19.41 15.74
CA PRO A 130 -17.87 -20.13 16.54
C PRO A 130 -18.28 -19.50 17.88
#